data_AF-A0A1Q7GN99-F1
#
_entry.id   AF-A0A1Q7GN99-F1
#
_cell.length_a   1.000
_cell.length_b   1.000
_cell.length_c   1.000
_cell.angle_alpha   90.00
_cell.angle_beta   90.00
_cell.angle_gamma   90.00
#
_symmetry.space_group_name_H-M   'P 1'
#
loop_
_entity.id
_entity.type
_entity.pdbx_description
1 polymer ?
#
loop_
_entity_poly.entity_id
_entity_poly.type
_entity_poly.pdbx_seq_one_letter_code
_entity_poly.pdbx_strand_id
1 'polypeptide(L)' 'MSSVAGGVLGACGSLAASVSLALATEGDAMPQEYRGITYVYYFVIVLILAYGVYDTFFKKSEF' A
#
# COMPACT_ATOMS: atom_id res chain seq x y z
N MET A 1 -4.54 22.74 -8.64
CA MET A 1 -3.40 21.79 -8.55
C MET A 1 -3.00 21.42 -7.12
N SER A 2 -3.51 22.08 -6.07
CA SER A 2 -3.13 21.81 -4.66
C SER A 2 -3.82 20.58 -4.03
N SER A 3 -5.08 20.29 -4.40
CA SER A 3 -5.86 19.23 -3.75
C SER A 3 -5.41 17.81 -4.11
N VAL A 4 -5.00 17.58 -5.36
CA VAL A 4 -4.46 16.28 -5.82
C VAL A 4 -3.11 15.98 -5.18
N ALA A 5 -2.22 16.98 -5.09
CA ALA A 5 -0.93 16.83 -4.41
C ALA A 5 -1.10 16.51 -2.91
N GLY A 6 -2.06 17.17 -2.24
CA GLY A 6 -2.42 16.87 -0.86
C GLY A 6 -3.01 15.46 -0.68
N GLY A 7 -3.85 15.01 -1.61
CA GLY A 7 -4.42 13.66 -1.61
C GLY A 7 -3.36 12.57 -1.80
N VAL A 8 -2.43 12.76 -2.72
CA VAL A 8 -1.32 11.81 -2.96
C VAL A 8 -0.36 11.77 -1.78
N LEU A 9 0.01 12.92 -1.22
CA LEU A 9 0.88 12.98 -0.04
C LEU A 9 0.21 12.38 1.20
N GLY A 10 -1.11 12.60 1.38
CA GLY A 10 -1.89 11.99 2.44
C GLY A 10 -2.00 10.46 2.30
N ALA A 11 -2.24 9.97 1.08
CA ALA A 11 -2.25 8.54 0.80
C ALA A 11 -0.88 7.90 1.06
N CYS A 12 0.20 8.49 0.55
CA CYS A 12 1.57 8.02 0.80
C CYS A 12 1.93 8.04 2.29
N GLY A 13 1.53 9.09 3.03
CA GLY A 13 1.75 9.19 4.47
C GLY A 13 1.01 8.10 5.26
N SER A 14 -0.25 7.82 4.91
CA SER A 14 -1.03 6.76 5.54
C SER A 14 -0.48 5.35 5.25
N LEU A 15 -0.01 5.11 4.03
CA LEU A 15 0.63 3.85 3.65
C LEU A 15 1.98 3.68 4.36
N ALA A 16 2.80 4.73 4.43
CA ALA A 16 4.07 4.69 5.16
C ALA A 16 3.89 4.42 6.66
N ALA A 17 2.88 5.04 7.29
CA ALA A 17 2.54 4.78 8.69
C ALA A 17 2.08 3.32 8.91
N SER A 18 1.25 2.79 8.00
CA SER A 18 0.73 1.42 8.08
C SER A 18 1.84 0.38 7.90
N VAL A 19 2.75 0.61 6.94
CA VAL A 19 3.92 -0.25 6.68
C VAL A 19 4.90 -0.21 7.85
N SER A 20 5.18 0.97 8.43
CA SER A 20 6.03 1.07 9.63
C SER A 20 5.43 0.34 10.83
N LEU A 21 4.11 0.41 11.02
CA LEU A 21 3.43 -0.29 12.12
C LEU A 21 3.50 -1.82 11.93
N ALA A 22 3.31 -2.30 10.69
CA ALA A 22 3.45 -3.70 10.33
C ALA A 22 4.89 -4.20 10.52
N LEU A 23 5.89 -3.45 10.07
CA LEU A 23 7.30 -3.84 10.25
C LEU A 23 7.75 -3.78 11.72
N ALA A 24 7.20 -2.85 12.52
CA ALA A 24 7.50 -2.75 13.94
C ALA A 24 6.89 -3.89 14.78
N THR A 25 5.79 -4.50 14.30
CA THR A 25 5.15 -5.63 14.99
C THR A 25 5.79 -6.98 14.67
N GLU A 26 6.58 -7.09 13.59
CA GLU A 26 7.27 -8.32 13.18
C GLU A 26 8.65 -8.51 13.83
N GLY A 27 9.02 -7.68 14.81
CA GLY A 27 10.38 -7.47 15.32
C GLY A 27 11.19 -8.65 15.85
N ASP A 28 10.67 -9.89 15.89
CA ASP A 28 11.50 -11.07 16.21
C ASP A 28 10.89 -12.43 15.77
N ALA A 29 9.73 -12.43 15.10
CA ALA A 29 8.97 -13.65 14.86
C ALA A 29 9.11 -14.21 13.43
N MET A 30 9.68 -13.45 12.49
CA MET A 30 9.76 -13.87 11.10
C MET A 30 11.08 -14.61 10.82
N PRO A 31 11.05 -15.91 10.43
CA PRO A 31 12.25 -16.62 10.05
C PRO A 31 12.96 -15.89 8.91
N GLN A 32 14.29 -15.74 8.99
CA GLN A 32 15.06 -14.97 8.01
C GLN A 32 14.86 -15.44 6.56
N GLU A 33 14.49 -16.71 6.41
CA GLU A 33 14.24 -17.42 5.17
C GLU A 33 13.03 -16.87 4.38
N TYR A 34 12.07 -16.20 5.06
CA TYR A 34 10.88 -15.65 4.42
C TYR A 34 10.94 -14.14 4.16
N ARG A 35 11.92 -13.42 4.74
CA ARG A 35 11.98 -11.95 4.70
C ARG A 35 12.03 -11.36 3.28
N GLY A 36 12.62 -12.07 2.31
CA GLY A 36 12.67 -11.62 0.91
C GLY A 36 11.34 -11.77 0.16
N ILE A 37 10.56 -12.81 0.48
CA ILE A 37 9.27 -13.10 -0.17
C ILE A 37 8.15 -12.27 0.45
N THR A 38 8.25 -11.93 1.73
CA THR A 38 7.28 -11.09 2.45
C THR A 38 7.04 -9.75 1.75
N TYR A 39 8.09 -9.09 1.28
CA TYR A 39 7.95 -7.84 0.52
C TYR A 39 7.19 -8.04 -0.79
N VAL A 40 7.46 -9.14 -1.51
CA VAL A 40 6.76 -9.47 -2.75
C VAL A 40 5.29 -9.77 -2.48
N TYR A 41 4.99 -10.52 -1.42
CA TYR A 41 3.64 -10.82 -1.00
C TYR A 41 2.82 -9.56 -0.70
N TYR A 42 3.35 -8.67 0.15
CA TYR A 42 2.68 -7.41 0.46
C TYR A 42 2.61 -6.45 -0.74
N PHE A 43 3.63 -6.45 -1.62
CA PHE A 43 3.62 -5.65 -2.84
C PHE A 43 2.50 -6.07 -3.81
N VAL A 44 2.32 -7.37 -4.02
CA VAL A 44 1.23 -7.91 -4.86
C VAL A 44 -0.14 -7.56 -4.27
N ILE A 45 -0.30 -7.67 -2.94
CA ILE A 45 -1.54 -7.28 -2.26
C ILE A 45 -1.85 -5.80 -2.51
N VAL A 46 -0.86 -4.91 -2.34
CA VAL A 46 -1.04 -3.47 -2.56
C VAL A 46 -1.42 -3.17 -4.01
N LEU A 47 -0.82 -3.84 -4.99
CA LEU A 47 -1.18 -3.65 -6.40
C LEU A 47 -2.63 -4.05 -6.70
N ILE A 48 -3.07 -5.19 -6.17
CA ILE A 48 -4.45 -5.67 -6.36
C ILE A 48 -5.45 -4.70 -5.71
N LEU A 49 -5.16 -4.24 -4.49
CA LEU A 49 -6.03 -3.29 -3.78
C LEU A 49 -6.05 -1.92 -4.47
N ALA A 50 -4.90 -1.42 -4.92
CA ALA A 50 -4.82 -0.17 -5.66
C ALA A 50 -5.59 -0.25 -6.98
N TYR A 51 -5.48 -1.37 -7.70
CA TYR A 51 -6.27 -1.59 -8.91
C TYR A 51 -7.77 -1.68 -8.60
N GLY A 52 -8.18 -2.36 -7.53
CA GLY A 52 -9.57 -2.42 -7.10
C GLY A 52 -10.16 -1.05 -6.78
N VAL A 53 -9.41 -0.20 -6.08
CA VAL A 53 -9.79 1.20 -5.81
C VAL A 53 -9.87 2.01 -7.11
N TYR A 54 -8.89 1.86 -8.01
CA TYR A 54 -8.90 2.51 -9.32
C TYR A 54 -10.12 2.10 -10.16
N ASP A 55 -10.40 0.80 -10.25
CA ASP A 55 -11.53 0.27 -11.01
C ASP A 55 -12.87 0.74 -10.44
N THR A 56 -13.01 0.76 -9.11
CA THR A 56 -14.26 1.13 -8.42
C THR A 56 -14.55 2.62 -8.48
N PHE A 57 -13.54 3.48 -8.28
CA PHE A 57 -13.74 4.92 -8.10
C PHE A 57 -13.31 5.77 -9.30
N PHE A 58 -12.35 5.33 -10.10
CA PHE A 58 -11.71 6.16 -11.13
C PHE A 58 -11.94 5.67 -12.56
N LYS A 59 -12.16 4.37 -12.76
CA LYS A 59 -12.36 3.79 -14.10
C LYS A 59 -13.77 4.02 -14.67
N LYS A 60 -14.60 4.85 -14.03
CA LYS A 60 -15.99 5.10 -14.43
C LYS A 60 -16.32 6.58 -14.64
N SER A 61 -15.48 7.30 -15.41
CA SER A 61 -15.80 8.64 -15.93
C SER A 61 -15.93 8.72 -17.45
N GLU A 62 -15.97 7.58 -18.16
CA GLU A 62 -16.20 7.49 -19.62
C GLU A 62 -17.57 6.89 -19.97
N PHE A 63 -18.64 7.33 -19.29
CA PHE A 63 -20.02 7.13 -19.75
C PHE A 63 -20.76 8.47 -19.77
#